data_AF-A0A4V5TZM2-F1
#
_entry.id   AF-A0A4V5TZM2-F1
#
_cell.length_a   1.000
_cell.length_b   1.000
_cell.length_c   1.000
_cell.angle_alpha   90.00
_cell.angle_beta   90.00
_cell.angle_gamma   90.00
#
_symmetry.space_group_name_H-M   'P 1'
#
loop_
_entity.id
_entity.type
_entity.pdbx_description
1 polymer ?
#
loop_
_entity_poly.entity_id
_entity_poly.type
_entity_poly.pdbx_seq_one_letter_code
_entity_poly.pdbx_strand_id
1 'polypeptide(L)'
;MTSPLPDAWFTRDLPVLRAIARLVDAPEHGGTPYLLGAVVPASGLPKAEVIAAAKALATAGYIEPLTNHAGDIVRITAISAEARRLAGLWPTPQGEWERLLEQVVARAENAPTDVERRRWRAFADAAAAVGPDAGALLMQSLIGGYVPRAR
;
A
#
# COMPACT_ATOMS: atom_id res chain seq x y z
N MET A 1 -31.19 15.73 -11.37
CA MET A 1 -29.86 15.62 -10.73
C MET A 1 -29.32 14.25 -11.10
N THR A 2 -28.17 14.18 -11.76
CA THR A 2 -27.55 12.91 -12.18
C THR A 2 -26.84 12.31 -10.96
N SER A 3 -27.17 11.07 -10.60
CA SER A 3 -26.50 10.36 -9.50
C SER A 3 -25.00 10.18 -9.80
N PRO A 4 -24.15 10.11 -8.76
CA PRO A 4 -22.73 9.83 -8.94
C PRO A 4 -22.52 8.46 -9.59
N LEU A 5 -21.41 8.32 -10.33
CA LEU A 5 -21.02 7.05 -10.92
C LEU A 5 -20.69 6.01 -9.84
N PRO A 6 -20.85 4.70 -10.13
CA PRO A 6 -20.43 3.64 -9.22
C PRO A 6 -18.93 3.72 -8.92
N ASP A 7 -18.57 3.31 -7.70
CA ASP A 7 -17.18 3.20 -7.28
C ASP A 7 -16.45 2.07 -8.04
N ALA A 8 -15.54 2.48 -8.93
CA ALA A 8 -14.71 1.57 -9.70
C ALA A 8 -13.39 1.22 -8.99
N TRP A 9 -12.98 2.02 -7.99
CA TRP A 9 -11.69 1.82 -7.35
C TRP A 9 -11.69 0.53 -6.54
N PHE A 10 -12.62 0.41 -5.59
CA PHE A 10 -12.64 -0.75 -4.71
C PHE A 10 -13.19 -2.01 -5.38
N THR A 11 -14.03 -1.87 -6.40
CA THR A 11 -14.66 -3.00 -7.09
C THR A 11 -13.82 -3.54 -8.25
N ARG A 12 -12.95 -2.72 -8.86
CA ARG A 12 -12.20 -3.08 -10.08
C ARG A 12 -10.71 -2.75 -10.01
N ASP A 13 -10.36 -1.48 -9.80
CA ASP A 13 -8.98 -1.02 -10.01
C ASP A 13 -8.02 -1.52 -8.92
N LEU A 14 -8.43 -1.49 -7.66
CA LEU A 14 -7.64 -1.98 -6.52
C LEU A 14 -7.42 -3.51 -6.56
N PRO A 15 -8.43 -4.36 -6.83
CA PRO A 15 -8.21 -5.79 -7.07
C PRO A 15 -7.18 -6.08 -8.17
N VAL A 16 -7.26 -5.35 -9.31
CA VAL A 16 -6.28 -5.48 -10.40
C VAL A 16 -4.90 -5.02 -9.96
N LEU A 17 -4.79 -3.91 -9.25
CA LEU A 17 -3.52 -3.41 -8.73
C LEU A 17 -2.86 -4.43 -7.79
N ARG A 18 -3.63 -5.07 -6.91
CA ARG A 18 -3.13 -6.14 -6.02
C ARG A 18 -2.63 -7.35 -6.80
N ALA A 19 -3.32 -7.75 -7.87
CA ALA A 19 -2.87 -8.84 -8.74
C ALA A 19 -1.56 -8.48 -9.46
N ILE A 20 -1.47 -7.27 -10.04
CA ILE A 20 -0.24 -6.75 -10.66
C ILE A 20 0.90 -6.75 -9.65
N ALA A 21 0.65 -6.21 -8.45
CA ALA A 21 1.66 -6.07 -7.42
C ALA A 21 2.26 -7.42 -7.00
N ARG A 22 1.43 -8.45 -6.77
CA ARG A 22 1.90 -9.81 -6.47
C ARG A 22 2.76 -10.38 -7.60
N LEU A 23 2.36 -10.17 -8.85
CA LEU A 23 3.07 -10.71 -10.01
C LEU A 23 4.39 -9.98 -10.30
N VAL A 24 4.46 -8.67 -10.03
CA VAL A 24 5.69 -7.89 -10.16
C VAL A 24 6.69 -8.23 -9.06
N ASP A 25 6.21 -8.54 -7.86
CA ASP A 25 7.04 -8.94 -6.71
C ASP A 25 7.49 -10.42 -6.80
N ALA A 26 6.77 -11.24 -7.58
CA ALA A 26 7.12 -12.64 -7.81
C ALA A 26 8.35 -12.79 -8.74
N PRO A 27 9.20 -13.81 -8.51
CA PRO A 27 10.38 -14.07 -9.35
C PRO A 27 10.01 -14.55 -10.76
N GLU A 28 8.77 -14.98 -10.98
CA GLU A 28 8.29 -15.49 -12.25
C GLU A 28 8.26 -14.39 -13.33
N HIS A 29 8.63 -14.76 -14.57
CA HIS A 29 8.67 -13.84 -15.71
C HIS A 29 9.52 -12.57 -15.51
N GLY A 30 10.47 -12.60 -14.56
CA GLY A 30 11.37 -11.49 -14.25
C GLY A 30 10.65 -10.26 -13.69
N GLY A 31 9.54 -10.45 -12.96
CA GLY A 31 8.79 -9.35 -12.33
C GLY A 31 8.08 -8.42 -13.33
N THR A 32 7.87 -8.88 -14.57
CA THR A 32 7.27 -8.07 -15.64
C THR A 32 6.10 -8.80 -16.30
N PRO A 33 4.95 -8.96 -15.60
CA PRO A 33 3.86 -9.82 -16.06
C PRO A 33 3.20 -9.31 -17.34
N TYR A 34 2.76 -10.26 -18.18
CA TYR A 34 1.89 -9.96 -19.32
C TYR A 34 0.49 -9.63 -18.84
N LEU A 35 -0.11 -8.55 -19.34
CA LEU A 35 -1.44 -8.11 -18.92
C LEU A 35 -2.48 -9.20 -19.17
N LEU A 36 -2.58 -9.68 -20.41
CA LEU A 36 -3.58 -10.68 -20.79
C LEU A 36 -3.22 -12.09 -20.32
N GLY A 37 -1.93 -12.44 -20.32
CA GLY A 37 -1.46 -13.79 -20.01
C GLY A 37 -1.34 -14.09 -18.52
N ALA A 38 -1.12 -13.07 -17.68
CA ALA A 38 -0.87 -13.26 -16.24
C ALA A 38 -1.81 -12.43 -15.37
N VAL A 39 -2.01 -11.14 -15.66
CA VAL A 39 -2.81 -10.26 -14.77
C VAL A 39 -4.29 -10.59 -14.84
N VAL A 40 -4.86 -10.81 -16.03
CA VAL A 40 -6.27 -11.20 -16.20
C VAL A 40 -6.61 -12.43 -15.36
N PRO A 41 -5.94 -13.59 -15.52
CA PRO A 41 -6.25 -14.77 -14.70
C PRO A 41 -6.00 -14.55 -13.21
N ALA A 42 -4.94 -13.82 -12.82
CA ALA A 42 -4.63 -13.56 -11.42
C ALA A 42 -5.63 -12.60 -10.73
N SER A 43 -6.27 -11.71 -11.49
CA SER A 43 -7.24 -10.75 -10.96
C SER A 43 -8.61 -11.35 -10.67
N GLY A 44 -8.97 -12.45 -11.36
CA GLY A 44 -10.31 -13.02 -11.32
C GLY A 44 -11.40 -12.16 -11.99
N LEU A 45 -11.02 -11.05 -12.65
CA LEU A 45 -11.97 -10.14 -13.30
C LEU A 45 -12.06 -10.37 -14.82
N PRO A 46 -13.17 -9.96 -15.46
CA PRO A 46 -13.31 -10.02 -16.91
C PRO A 46 -12.21 -9.23 -17.62
N LYS A 47 -11.73 -9.76 -18.75
CA LYS A 47 -10.66 -9.14 -19.56
C LYS A 47 -10.90 -7.64 -19.84
N ALA A 48 -12.12 -7.26 -20.19
CA ALA A 48 -12.45 -5.86 -20.49
C ALA A 48 -12.27 -4.94 -19.28
N GLU A 49 -12.63 -5.42 -18.09
CA GLU A 49 -12.46 -4.68 -16.83
C GLU A 49 -11.00 -4.54 -16.45
N VAL A 50 -10.21 -5.61 -16.63
CA VAL A 50 -8.76 -5.58 -16.35
C VAL A 50 -8.04 -4.59 -17.29
N ILE A 51 -8.43 -4.54 -18.57
CA ILE A 51 -7.88 -3.56 -19.52
C ILE A 51 -8.25 -2.14 -19.10
N ALA A 52 -9.50 -1.89 -18.71
CA ALA A 52 -9.96 -0.58 -18.26
C ALA A 52 -9.22 -0.14 -16.99
N ALA A 53 -9.08 -1.03 -16.00
CA ALA A 53 -8.33 -0.80 -14.79
C ALA A 53 -6.85 -0.51 -15.07
N ALA A 54 -6.19 -1.33 -15.89
CA ALA A 54 -4.78 -1.13 -16.23
C ALA A 54 -4.53 0.23 -16.90
N LYS A 55 -5.43 0.68 -17.78
CA LYS A 55 -5.35 2.03 -18.35
C LYS A 55 -5.50 3.13 -17.29
N ALA A 56 -6.50 3.01 -16.41
CA ALA A 56 -6.71 3.97 -15.32
C ALA A 56 -5.50 4.04 -14.37
N LEU A 57 -4.97 2.88 -13.97
CA LEU A 57 -3.80 2.75 -13.10
C LEU A 57 -2.54 3.33 -13.76
N ALA A 58 -2.35 3.14 -15.07
CA ALA A 58 -1.24 3.72 -15.81
C ALA A 58 -1.35 5.24 -15.89
N THR A 59 -2.54 5.78 -16.21
CA THR A 59 -2.80 7.22 -16.23
C THR A 59 -2.57 7.87 -14.86
N ALA A 60 -2.90 7.17 -13.77
CA ALA A 60 -2.66 7.62 -12.41
C ALA A 60 -1.20 7.47 -11.94
N GLY A 61 -0.31 6.88 -12.74
CA GLY A 61 1.10 6.68 -12.37
C GLY A 61 1.33 5.56 -11.33
N TYR A 62 0.37 4.66 -11.15
CA TYR A 62 0.54 3.51 -10.26
C TYR A 62 1.36 2.38 -10.90
N ILE A 63 1.28 2.24 -12.21
CA ILE A 63 1.98 1.19 -12.97
C ILE A 63 2.74 1.79 -14.15
N GLU A 64 3.84 1.16 -14.53
CA GLU A 64 4.57 1.46 -15.77
C GLU A 64 4.21 0.41 -16.83
N PRO A 65 3.42 0.76 -17.86
CA PRO A 65 3.05 -0.18 -18.91
C PRO A 65 4.08 -0.21 -20.05
N LEU A 66 4.27 -1.39 -20.63
CA LEU A 66 4.86 -1.56 -21.96
C LEU A 66 3.73 -1.75 -22.98
N THR A 67 3.67 -0.89 -23.99
CA THR A 67 2.62 -0.94 -25.02
C THR A 67 3.12 -1.47 -26.37
N ASN A 68 2.23 -2.07 -27.15
CA ASN A 68 2.50 -2.39 -28.56
C ASN A 68 2.31 -1.15 -29.46
N HIS A 69 2.51 -1.32 -30.77
CA HIS A 69 2.33 -0.24 -31.76
C HIS A 69 0.89 0.30 -31.84
N ALA A 70 -0.10 -0.52 -31.50
CA ALA A 70 -1.52 -0.13 -31.44
C ALA A 70 -1.88 0.62 -30.14
N GLY A 71 -0.95 0.75 -29.19
CA GLY A 71 -1.16 1.39 -27.89
C GLY A 71 -1.79 0.47 -26.83
N ASP A 72 -1.92 -0.83 -27.09
CA ASP A 72 -2.40 -1.78 -26.09
C ASP A 72 -1.31 -2.09 -25.07
N ILE A 73 -1.68 -2.11 -23.79
CA ILE A 73 -0.78 -2.53 -22.71
C ILE A 73 -0.53 -4.03 -22.83
N VAL A 74 0.73 -4.41 -23.07
CA VAL A 74 1.16 -5.80 -23.22
C VAL A 74 1.73 -6.34 -21.91
N ARG A 75 2.57 -5.53 -21.23
CA ARG A 75 3.20 -5.90 -19.96
C ARG A 75 3.18 -4.75 -18.97
N ILE A 76 3.39 -5.08 -17.71
CA ILE A 76 3.69 -4.11 -16.65
C ILE A 76 5.15 -4.28 -16.28
N THR A 77 5.95 -3.22 -16.38
CA THR A 77 7.40 -3.26 -16.12
C THR A 77 7.77 -2.87 -14.71
N ALA A 78 6.95 -2.04 -14.07
CA ALA A 78 7.13 -1.62 -12.68
C ALA A 78 5.81 -1.12 -12.08
N ILE A 79 5.85 -0.92 -10.76
CA ILE A 79 4.79 -0.25 -9.98
C ILE A 79 5.42 0.79 -9.06
N SER A 80 4.71 1.88 -8.80
CA SER A 80 5.20 2.95 -7.94
C SER A 80 5.25 2.54 -6.46
N ALA A 81 5.99 3.28 -5.63
CA ALA A 81 6.01 3.08 -4.18
C ALA A 81 4.61 3.21 -3.56
N GLU A 82 3.79 4.13 -4.09
CA GLU A 82 2.42 4.30 -3.64
C GLU A 82 1.55 3.11 -4.01
N ALA A 83 1.68 2.60 -5.23
CA ALA A 83 1.02 1.38 -5.66
C ALA A 83 1.37 0.18 -4.75
N ARG A 84 2.63 0.06 -4.34
CA ARG A 84 3.06 -0.99 -3.39
C ARG A 84 2.39 -0.87 -2.02
N ARG A 85 2.22 0.35 -1.50
CA ARG A 85 1.49 0.60 -0.24
C ARG A 85 0.01 0.29 -0.36
N LEU A 86 -0.66 0.80 -1.41
CA LEU A 86 -2.09 0.55 -1.67
C LEU A 86 -2.39 -0.95 -1.86
N ALA A 87 -1.48 -1.67 -2.51
CA ALA A 87 -1.58 -3.12 -2.68
C ALA A 87 -1.30 -3.91 -1.39
N GLY A 88 -0.78 -3.27 -0.34
CA GLY A 88 -0.39 -3.92 0.91
C GLY A 88 0.95 -4.66 0.86
N LEU A 89 1.75 -4.46 -0.18
CA LEU A 89 3.12 -4.99 -0.24
C LEU A 89 4.07 -4.25 0.69
N TRP A 90 3.88 -2.93 0.79
CA TRP A 90 4.73 -2.06 1.59
C TRP A 90 3.98 -1.53 2.82
N PRO A 91 4.70 -1.24 3.91
CA PRO A 91 4.11 -0.67 5.10
C PRO A 91 3.45 0.68 4.81
N THR A 92 2.31 0.93 5.45
CA THR A 92 1.64 2.23 5.47
C THR A 92 1.97 2.96 6.76
N PRO A 93 2.04 4.30 6.76
CA PRO A 93 2.29 5.06 7.98
C PRO A 93 1.26 4.79 9.08
N GLN A 94 -0.01 4.63 8.71
CA GLN A 94 -1.10 4.25 9.63
C GLN A 94 -0.85 2.87 10.23
N GLY A 95 -0.53 1.87 9.39
CA GLY A 95 -0.28 0.51 9.87
C GLY A 95 1.00 0.40 10.72
N GLU A 96 2.03 1.20 10.44
CA GLU A 96 3.22 1.27 11.30
C GLU A 96 2.90 1.95 12.64
N TRP A 97 2.03 2.97 12.64
CA TRP A 97 1.59 3.63 13.87
C TRP A 97 0.81 2.67 14.77
N GLU A 98 -0.12 1.91 14.19
CA GLU A 98 -0.85 0.84 14.88
C GLU A 98 0.11 -0.20 15.47
N ARG A 99 1.07 -0.69 14.67
CA ARG A 99 2.09 -1.64 15.15
C ARG A 99 2.95 -1.06 16.28
N LEU A 100 3.31 0.22 16.24
CA LEU A 100 4.04 0.85 17.33
C LEU A 100 3.22 0.84 18.62
N LEU A 101 1.94 1.22 18.55
CA LEU A 101 1.05 1.20 19.73
C LEU A 101 0.94 -0.21 20.31
N GLU A 102 0.74 -1.22 19.46
CA GLU A 102 0.72 -2.63 19.88
C GLU A 102 2.01 -3.04 20.59
N GLN A 103 3.18 -2.70 20.03
CA GLN A 103 4.47 -3.03 20.63
C GLN A 103 4.67 -2.32 21.97
N VAL A 104 4.26 -1.06 22.10
CA VAL A 104 4.38 -0.30 23.35
C VAL A 104 3.52 -0.91 24.46
N VAL A 105 2.29 -1.32 24.14
CA VAL A 105 1.40 -2.02 25.08
C VAL A 105 2.00 -3.36 25.50
N ALA A 106 2.46 -4.17 24.54
CA ALA A 106 3.09 -5.46 24.82
C ALA A 106 4.33 -5.32 25.72
N ARG A 107 5.14 -4.27 25.52
CA ARG A 107 6.30 -3.95 26.37
C ARG A 107 5.91 -3.55 27.78
N ALA A 108 4.79 -2.84 27.95
CA ALA A 108 4.27 -2.52 29.27
C ALA A 108 3.84 -3.78 30.03
N GLU A 109 3.10 -4.67 29.37
CA GLU A 109 2.61 -5.91 29.99
C GLU A 109 3.74 -6.83 30.42
N ASN A 110 4.80 -6.93 29.60
CA ASN A 110 5.94 -7.83 29.83
C ASN A 110 7.13 -7.14 30.54
N ALA A 111 6.95 -5.96 31.11
CA ALA A 111 8.02 -5.22 31.77
C ALA A 111 8.50 -5.95 33.04
N PRO A 112 9.83 -6.14 33.22
CA PRO A 112 10.38 -6.94 34.33
C PRO A 112 10.30 -6.22 35.68
N THR A 113 10.21 -4.88 35.68
CA THR A 113 10.00 -4.09 36.89
C THR A 113 8.75 -3.22 36.81
N ASP A 114 8.19 -2.89 37.97
CA ASP A 114 7.06 -1.95 38.06
C ASP A 114 7.41 -0.55 37.55
N VAL A 115 8.68 -0.14 37.70
CA VAL A 115 9.17 1.16 37.20
C VAL A 115 9.13 1.18 35.68
N GLU A 116 9.67 0.15 35.02
CA GLU A 116 9.61 0.04 33.56
C GLU A 116 8.18 -0.10 33.06
N ARG A 117 7.35 -0.88 33.75
CA ARG A 117 5.91 -1.00 33.44
C ARG A 117 5.23 0.36 33.42
N ARG A 118 5.45 1.17 34.46
CA ARG A 118 4.88 2.53 34.55
C ARG A 118 5.37 3.43 33.40
N ARG A 119 6.66 3.36 33.05
CA ARG A 119 7.22 4.14 31.94
C ARG A 119 6.60 3.76 30.60
N TRP A 120 6.48 2.46 30.31
CA TRP A 120 5.86 1.99 29.07
C TRP A 120 4.37 2.32 29.00
N ARG A 121 3.63 2.24 30.10
CA ARG A 121 2.22 2.69 30.16
C ARG A 121 2.09 4.18 29.89
N ALA A 122 2.91 5.02 30.54
CA ALA A 122 2.90 6.45 30.29
C ALA A 122 3.21 6.78 28.83
N PHE A 123 4.12 6.04 28.20
CA PHE A 123 4.39 6.18 26.76
C PHE A 123 3.22 5.73 25.90
N ALA A 124 2.55 4.62 26.24
CA ALA A 124 1.36 4.13 25.55
C ALA A 124 0.23 5.17 25.57
N ASP A 125 -0.05 5.74 26.75
CA ASP A 125 -1.10 6.73 26.96
C ASP A 125 -0.80 8.01 26.16
N ALA A 126 0.46 8.47 26.20
CA ALA A 126 0.90 9.62 25.44
C ALA A 126 0.81 9.39 23.92
N ALA A 127 1.25 8.22 23.44
CA ALA A 127 1.17 7.86 22.03
C ALA A 127 -0.31 7.78 21.58
N ALA A 128 -1.17 7.07 22.32
CA ALA A 128 -2.60 7.01 22.01
C ALA A 128 -3.26 8.39 21.93
N ALA A 129 -2.88 9.32 22.82
CA ALA A 129 -3.40 10.68 22.85
C ALA A 129 -3.01 11.53 21.62
N VAL A 130 -1.92 11.20 20.91
CA VAL A 130 -1.54 11.87 19.65
C VAL A 130 -2.56 11.60 18.54
N GLY A 131 -3.22 10.43 18.58
CA GLY A 131 -4.23 10.04 17.60
C GLY A 131 -3.64 9.51 16.28
N PRO A 132 -4.49 8.86 15.45
CA PRO A 132 -4.04 8.09 14.29
C PRO A 132 -3.46 8.96 13.16
N ASP A 133 -4.02 10.14 12.92
CA ASP A 133 -3.59 11.00 11.82
C ASP A 133 -2.21 11.62 12.07
N ALA A 134 -2.01 12.20 13.26
CA ALA A 134 -0.71 12.75 13.65
C ALA A 134 0.34 11.65 13.85
N GLY A 135 -0.06 10.49 14.36
CA GLY A 135 0.78 9.30 14.45
C GLY A 135 1.27 8.81 13.08
N ALA A 136 0.37 8.77 12.09
CA ALA A 136 0.73 8.43 10.71
C ALA A 136 1.72 9.43 10.12
N LEU A 137 1.58 10.74 10.40
CA LEU A 137 2.57 11.75 9.96
C LEU A 137 3.96 11.52 10.58
N LEU A 138 4.03 11.10 11.85
CA LEU A 138 5.30 10.70 12.48
C LEU A 138 5.91 9.50 11.76
N MET A 139 5.12 8.46 11.46
CA MET A 139 5.60 7.28 10.76
C MET A 139 5.99 7.55 9.30
N GLN A 140 5.32 8.50 8.64
CA GLN A 140 5.67 8.93 7.29
C GLN A 140 7.11 9.46 7.21
N SER A 141 7.59 10.15 8.25
CA SER A 141 8.97 10.63 8.34
C SER A 141 10.01 9.49 8.39
N LEU A 142 9.64 8.37 9.03
CA LEU A 142 10.49 7.19 9.19
C LEU A 142 10.48 6.30 7.93
N ILE A 143 9.31 6.05 7.35
CA ILE A 143 9.14 5.22 6.14
C ILE A 143 9.67 5.95 4.89
N GLY A 144 9.44 7.26 4.80
CA GLY A 144 9.85 8.09 3.67
C GLY A 144 11.31 8.56 3.71
N GLY A 145 12.06 8.22 4.78
CA GLY A 145 13.46 8.62 4.97
C GLY A 145 13.68 10.11 5.23
N TYR A 146 12.62 10.90 5.43
CA TYR A 146 12.73 12.31 5.76
C TYR A 146 12.71 12.50 7.27
N VAL A 147 13.89 12.62 7.89
CA VAL A 147 14.02 13.14 9.25
C VAL A 147 14.21 14.66 9.13
N PRO A 148 13.25 15.49 9.60
CA PRO A 148 13.50 16.93 9.73
C PRO A 148 14.66 17.10 10.71
N ARG A 149 15.83 17.53 10.22
CA ARG A 149 16.89 17.99 11.11
C ARG A 149 16.46 19.34 11.65
N ALA A 150 16.27 19.43 12.96
CA ALA A 150 16.18 20.71 13.64
C ALA A 150 17.42 21.53 13.28
N ARG A 151 17.21 22.78 12.83
CA ARG A 151 18.26 23.79 12.83
C ARG A 151 18.40 24.34 14.24
#